data_AF-A0A9X3T2H3-F1
#
_entry.id   AF-A0A9X3T2H3-F1
#
_cell.length_a   1.000
_cell.length_b   1.000
_cell.length_c   1.000
_cell.angle_alpha   90.00
_cell.angle_beta   90.00
_cell.angle_gamma   90.00
#
_symmetry.space_group_name_H-M   'P 1'
#
loop_
_entity.id
_entity.type
_entity.pdbx_description
1 polymer ?
#
loop_
_entity_poly.entity_id
_entity_poly.type
_entity_poly.pdbx_seq_one_letter_code
_entity_poly.pdbx_strand_id
1 'polypeptide(L)'
;MEPHSAHARPSAKARTEVTEPYGYFSDLAAAHLLHQGEIRPAYTLAEPTPLEVWRRNLEIVTAILTAAGVDSFAVPGFSLTRPVLAVNAADRQRVLTALAMLCDSTGGRLAAPEPAFRESELGLNRPQWARRADMGDVPMVRASWLWTDAARELLFGADYGCDVEFWTSTGDGHLLAPRHNRISPVVRDDGARVTAPGRLFTALAAGPRAGLPRVSTRPEFARPGLDLVDFPIDVVYTWVDGADHAWLRRRAEADQSPYHAESANAARFHDREELRFSLRSLHLNAPWVRHVYLVTDQQRPHWLDADAPGITVVDHRDLFDDPDCLPTFNSHAIETQLHRIEGLSEHFLYFNDDMFVGKPLDPRLFFEPSGIARFFPAQTFIGMDPVSTADSPPNAAFKNDRALLERAFGRTISRMMKHVPYPLQRSVLAEVEKEFSEDLTRTARSSFRNVTDVSTVTLQHYYASFTGRAVAGEAQDAYVELGMPDVAERLELLLERRDRDTFCINDAGLPEDLADERSAMMRRFLESYFPVPSPWEKAMAL
;
A
#
# COMPACT_ATOMS: atom_id res chain seq x y z
N MET A 1 44.51 46.15 27.30
CA MET A 1 44.01 45.79 25.96
C MET A 1 43.26 44.47 26.15
N GLU A 2 41.93 44.54 26.21
CA GLU A 2 41.03 43.38 26.37
C GLU A 2 41.13 42.39 25.18
N PRO A 3 40.56 41.18 25.28
CA PRO A 3 39.16 41.04 24.87
C PRO A 3 38.27 40.14 25.76
N HIS A 4 37.07 40.67 26.03
CA HIS A 4 35.73 40.10 26.10
C HIS A 4 35.45 38.65 26.59
N SER A 5 34.78 38.64 27.75
CA SER A 5 33.84 37.62 28.24
C SER A 5 32.60 37.50 27.34
N ALA A 6 32.22 36.27 26.98
CA ALA A 6 30.91 35.94 26.44
C ALA A 6 30.23 34.89 27.34
N HIS A 7 29.12 35.30 27.94
CA HIS A 7 28.27 34.48 28.80
C HIS A 7 27.67 33.27 28.06
N ALA A 8 28.00 32.06 28.53
CA ALA A 8 27.26 30.85 28.17
C ALA A 8 25.88 30.86 28.87
N ARG A 9 24.81 30.94 28.08
CA ARG A 9 23.43 30.72 28.55
C ARG A 9 23.25 29.23 28.90
N PRO A 10 22.61 28.87 30.03
CA PRO A 10 22.35 27.48 30.36
C PRO A 10 21.34 26.88 29.37
N SER A 11 21.64 25.66 28.92
CA SER A 11 20.81 24.90 27.99
C SER A 11 19.41 24.70 28.59
N ALA A 12 18.39 25.03 27.81
CA ALA A 12 17.00 24.82 28.20
C ALA A 12 16.76 23.31 28.36
N LYS A 13 16.26 22.93 29.54
CA LYS A 13 15.66 21.61 29.79
C LYS A 13 14.61 21.34 28.72
N ALA A 14 14.63 20.15 28.14
CA ALA A 14 13.57 19.63 27.30
C ALA A 14 12.24 19.70 28.06
N ARG A 15 11.37 20.62 27.65
CA ARG A 15 9.96 20.62 28.03
C ARG A 15 9.27 19.57 27.17
N THR A 16 8.77 18.52 27.80
CA THR A 16 7.62 17.78 27.30
C THR A 16 6.43 18.74 27.32
N GLU A 17 6.22 19.47 26.22
CA GLU A 17 5.00 20.24 26.03
C GLU A 17 3.84 19.25 25.92
N VAL A 18 2.99 19.25 26.95
CA VAL A 18 1.65 18.68 26.84
C VAL A 18 0.92 19.58 25.86
N THR A 19 0.79 19.15 24.61
CA THR A 19 -0.07 19.82 23.64
C THR A 19 -1.49 19.84 24.21
N GLU A 20 -2.09 21.01 24.34
CA GLU A 20 -3.48 21.12 24.77
C GLU A 20 -4.35 20.31 23.79
N PRO A 21 -5.23 19.40 24.27
CA PRO A 21 -5.99 18.48 23.40
C PRO A 21 -6.79 19.17 22.29
N TYR A 22 -7.19 20.43 22.53
CA TYR A 22 -7.94 21.25 21.59
C TYR A 22 -7.07 21.91 20.50
N GLY A 23 -5.75 22.06 20.74
CA GLY A 23 -4.81 22.64 19.78
C GLY A 23 -4.65 21.81 18.50
N TYR A 24 -5.06 20.54 18.51
CA TYR A 24 -5.07 19.70 17.31
C TYR A 24 -6.17 20.07 16.30
N PHE A 25 -7.09 20.97 16.66
CA PHE A 25 -8.20 21.39 15.79
C PHE A 25 -8.20 22.89 15.48
N SER A 26 -7.51 23.71 16.28
CA SER A 26 -7.61 25.18 16.21
C SER A 26 -7.14 25.78 14.90
N ASP A 27 -6.15 25.15 14.25
CA ASP A 27 -5.48 25.69 13.07
C ASP A 27 -5.91 25.00 11.77
N LEU A 28 -6.90 24.11 11.84
CA LEU A 28 -7.39 23.37 10.67
C LEU A 28 -8.61 24.06 10.06
N ALA A 29 -8.62 24.14 8.73
CA ALA A 29 -9.86 24.44 8.01
C ALA A 29 -10.88 23.33 8.29
N ALA A 30 -12.13 23.72 8.55
CA ALA A 30 -13.21 22.79 8.81
C ALA A 30 -14.43 23.13 7.94
N ALA A 31 -15.10 22.10 7.44
CA ALA A 31 -16.34 22.20 6.69
C ALA A 31 -17.41 21.30 7.28
N HIS A 32 -18.67 21.69 7.20
CA HIS A 32 -19.77 20.83 7.64
C HIS A 32 -20.23 19.94 6.48
N LEU A 33 -20.17 18.62 6.67
CA LEU A 33 -20.56 17.62 5.68
C LEU A 33 -21.75 16.80 6.20
N LEU A 34 -22.66 16.42 5.30
CA LEU A 34 -23.68 15.42 5.59
C LEU A 34 -23.02 14.04 5.54
N HIS A 35 -22.89 13.39 6.69
CA HIS A 35 -22.31 12.06 6.81
C HIS A 35 -23.23 11.17 7.65
N GLN A 36 -23.70 10.06 7.06
CA GLN A 36 -24.65 9.13 7.70
C GLN A 36 -25.92 9.82 8.23
N GLY A 37 -26.43 10.83 7.51
CA GLY A 37 -27.66 11.54 7.87
C GLY A 37 -27.48 12.68 8.88
N GLU A 38 -26.26 12.93 9.36
CA GLU A 38 -25.96 14.01 10.31
C GLU A 38 -24.98 15.02 9.70
N ILE A 39 -25.18 16.31 9.99
CA ILE A 39 -24.25 17.37 9.62
C ILE A 39 -23.13 17.41 10.65
N ARG A 40 -21.90 17.14 10.22
CA ARG A 40 -20.73 17.02 11.10
C ARG A 40 -19.55 17.83 10.57
N PRO A 41 -18.70 18.41 11.44
CA PRO A 41 -17.46 19.02 10.97
C PRO A 41 -16.50 17.95 10.45
N ALA A 42 -15.92 18.23 9.29
CA ALA A 42 -14.82 17.52 8.70
C ALA A 42 -13.61 18.45 8.62
N TYR A 43 -12.50 17.99 9.16
CA TYR A 43 -11.26 18.74 9.26
C TYR A 43 -10.36 18.45 8.06
N THR A 44 -9.93 19.51 7.37
CA THR A 44 -9.06 19.39 6.19
C THR A 44 -7.61 19.23 6.63
N LEU A 45 -6.97 18.19 6.11
CA LEU A 45 -5.52 18.01 6.17
C LEU A 45 -4.92 18.34 4.80
N ALA A 46 -3.69 18.86 4.79
CA ALA A 46 -2.99 19.19 3.54
C ALA A 46 -2.70 17.94 2.70
N GLU A 47 -2.19 16.88 3.34
CA GLU A 47 -1.81 15.61 2.70
C GLU A 47 -2.36 14.44 3.52
N PRO A 48 -3.68 14.19 3.52
CA PRO A 48 -4.26 13.16 4.35
C PRO A 48 -3.92 11.77 3.82
N THR A 49 -3.25 10.97 4.64
CA THR A 49 -3.07 9.53 4.40
C THR A 49 -3.68 8.71 5.53
N PRO A 50 -4.05 7.43 5.30
CA PRO A 50 -4.37 6.48 6.35
C PRO A 50 -3.42 6.51 7.55
N LEU A 51 -2.10 6.61 7.28
CA LEU A 51 -1.08 6.65 8.32
C LEU A 51 -1.06 7.99 9.07
N GLU A 52 -1.26 9.10 8.36
CA GLU A 52 -1.37 10.43 8.98
C GLU A 52 -2.59 10.53 9.89
N VAL A 53 -3.75 10.04 9.42
CA VAL A 53 -4.98 10.02 10.21
C VAL A 53 -4.84 9.09 11.42
N TRP A 54 -4.17 7.94 11.25
CA TRP A 54 -3.82 7.05 12.36
C TRP A 54 -2.99 7.80 13.42
N ARG A 55 -1.93 8.50 13.00
CA ARG A 55 -1.05 9.28 13.90
C ARG A 55 -1.84 10.35 14.65
N ARG A 56 -2.63 11.14 13.92
CA ARG A 56 -3.34 12.28 14.50
C ARG A 56 -4.39 11.84 15.51
N ASN A 57 -5.17 10.80 15.20
CA ASN A 57 -6.15 10.26 16.15
C ASN A 57 -5.47 9.65 17.40
N LEU A 58 -4.30 9.03 17.27
CA LEU A 58 -3.52 8.56 18.41
C LEU A 58 -3.09 9.74 19.30
N GLU A 59 -2.54 10.80 18.72
CA GLU A 59 -2.03 11.98 19.43
C GLU A 59 -3.15 12.72 20.17
N ILE A 60 -4.29 12.95 19.51
CA ILE A 60 -5.47 13.60 20.09
C ILE A 60 -5.99 12.83 21.30
N VAL A 61 -6.18 11.50 21.15
CA VAL A 61 -6.73 10.68 22.24
C VAL A 61 -5.71 10.52 23.37
N THR A 62 -4.41 10.41 23.06
CA THR A 62 -3.36 10.39 24.09
C THR A 62 -3.34 11.70 24.89
N ALA A 63 -3.46 12.85 24.22
CA ALA A 63 -3.45 14.16 24.86
C ALA A 63 -4.63 14.34 25.84
N ILE A 64 -5.85 13.99 25.44
CA ILE A 64 -7.03 14.14 26.31
C ILE A 64 -7.00 13.17 27.51
N LEU A 65 -6.51 11.93 27.32
CA LEU A 65 -6.33 10.98 28.42
C LEU A 65 -5.28 11.49 29.42
N THR A 66 -4.18 12.05 28.91
CA THR A 66 -3.13 12.66 29.73
C THR A 66 -3.67 13.86 30.52
N ALA A 67 -4.43 14.75 29.87
CA ALA A 67 -5.05 15.90 30.51
C ALA A 67 -6.07 15.50 31.60
N ALA A 68 -6.77 14.37 31.41
CA ALA A 68 -7.65 13.78 32.42
C ALA A 68 -6.91 13.02 33.53
N GLY A 69 -5.58 12.94 33.48
CA GLY A 69 -4.74 12.21 34.42
C GLY A 69 -4.88 10.69 34.34
N VAL A 70 -5.32 10.15 33.20
CA VAL A 70 -5.49 8.72 32.95
C VAL A 70 -4.19 8.13 32.42
N ASP A 71 -3.70 7.07 33.06
CA ASP A 71 -2.56 6.31 32.55
C ASP A 71 -3.00 5.43 31.37
N SER A 72 -2.49 5.70 30.16
CA SER A 72 -2.91 5.03 28.92
C SER A 72 -1.74 4.51 28.08
N PHE A 73 -1.74 3.24 27.64
CA PHE A 73 -0.65 2.60 26.89
C PHE A 73 -1.09 2.18 25.49
N ALA A 74 -0.22 2.31 24.50
CA ALA A 74 -0.46 1.77 23.17
C ALA A 74 -0.46 0.23 23.18
N VAL A 75 -1.39 -0.36 22.43
CA VAL A 75 -1.56 -1.81 22.25
C VAL A 75 -1.43 -2.18 20.77
N PRO A 76 -0.67 -3.23 20.41
CA PRO A 76 -0.53 -3.67 19.03
C PRO A 76 -1.80 -4.40 18.55
N GLY A 77 -2.81 -3.61 18.15
CA GLY A 77 -4.08 -4.11 17.64
C GLY A 77 -4.00 -4.75 16.26
N PHE A 78 -5.06 -5.43 15.83
CA PHE A 78 -5.12 -6.05 14.50
C PHE A 78 -5.44 -5.08 13.37
N SER A 79 -6.09 -3.94 13.66
CA SER A 79 -6.43 -2.94 12.65
C SER A 79 -5.18 -2.24 12.13
N LEU A 80 -5.13 -2.03 10.80
CA LEU A 80 -4.10 -1.21 10.16
C LEU A 80 -4.33 0.29 10.38
N THR A 81 -5.60 0.69 10.39
CA THR A 81 -6.04 2.09 10.28
C THR A 81 -6.44 2.71 11.62
N ARG A 82 -6.56 1.90 12.69
CA ARG A 82 -6.97 2.37 14.01
C ARG A 82 -5.85 2.19 15.04
N PRO A 83 -5.38 3.27 15.67
CA PRO A 83 -4.57 3.14 16.87
C PRO A 83 -5.42 2.56 18.02
N VAL A 84 -4.75 1.84 18.92
CA VAL A 84 -5.38 1.26 20.10
C VAL A 84 -4.63 1.71 21.34
N LEU A 85 -5.35 2.33 22.27
CA LEU A 85 -4.87 2.66 23.60
C LEU A 85 -5.60 1.79 24.63
N ALA A 86 -4.91 1.43 25.69
CA ALA A 86 -5.44 0.70 26.82
C ALA A 86 -5.35 1.54 28.09
N VAL A 87 -6.37 1.44 28.92
CA VAL A 87 -6.50 2.11 30.21
C VAL A 87 -7.00 1.09 31.24
N ASN A 88 -6.76 1.34 32.53
CA ASN A 88 -7.34 0.51 33.57
C ASN A 88 -8.88 0.69 33.56
N ALA A 89 -9.64 -0.40 33.65
CA ALA A 89 -11.10 -0.35 33.69
C ALA A 89 -11.65 0.48 34.87
N ALA A 90 -10.88 0.64 35.95
CA ALA A 90 -11.22 1.55 37.05
C ALA A 90 -11.36 3.02 36.60
N ASP A 91 -10.67 3.42 35.54
CA ASP A 91 -10.72 4.78 34.97
C ASP A 91 -11.84 4.98 33.96
N ARG A 92 -12.70 3.97 33.72
CA ARG A 92 -13.72 3.98 32.67
C ARG A 92 -14.55 5.25 32.66
N GLN A 93 -15.12 5.64 33.80
CA GLN A 93 -15.98 6.82 33.87
C GLN A 93 -15.22 8.10 33.50
N ARG A 94 -13.99 8.25 34.00
CA ARG A 94 -13.14 9.41 33.73
C ARG A 94 -12.78 9.52 32.25
N VAL A 95 -12.47 8.39 31.63
CA VAL A 95 -12.18 8.28 30.19
C VAL A 95 -13.41 8.63 29.35
N LEU A 96 -14.57 8.05 29.67
CA LEU A 96 -15.82 8.33 28.95
C LEU A 96 -16.19 9.81 29.03
N THR A 97 -16.09 10.42 30.21
CA THR A 97 -16.36 11.85 30.38
C THR A 97 -15.39 12.69 29.54
N ALA A 98 -14.08 12.43 29.62
CA ALA A 98 -13.09 13.20 28.88
C ALA A 98 -13.25 13.09 27.36
N LEU A 99 -13.49 11.88 26.84
CA LEU A 99 -13.72 11.66 25.41
C LEU A 99 -15.05 12.22 24.93
N ALA A 100 -16.12 12.13 25.72
CA ALA A 100 -17.40 12.72 25.38
C ALA A 100 -17.28 14.25 25.27
N MET A 101 -16.67 14.90 26.27
CA MET A 101 -16.44 16.35 26.24
C MET A 101 -15.61 16.78 25.03
N LEU A 102 -14.56 16.02 24.68
CA LEU A 102 -13.75 16.30 23.50
C LEU A 102 -14.56 16.14 22.21
N CYS A 103 -15.27 15.03 22.05
CA CYS A 103 -16.10 14.76 20.88
C CYS A 103 -17.19 15.83 20.71
N ASP A 104 -17.92 16.17 21.78
CA ASP A 104 -19.00 17.17 21.75
C ASP A 104 -18.51 18.56 21.32
N SER A 105 -17.31 18.96 21.77
CA SER A 105 -16.73 20.27 21.45
C SER A 105 -16.02 20.34 20.10
N THR A 106 -15.69 19.19 19.50
CA THR A 106 -14.94 19.10 18.22
C THR A 106 -15.75 18.42 17.11
N GLY A 107 -17.02 18.09 17.35
CA GLY A 107 -17.86 17.29 16.44
C GLY A 107 -17.32 15.89 16.13
N GLY A 108 -16.46 15.38 17.02
CA GLY A 108 -16.08 13.98 17.06
C GLY A 108 -17.27 13.08 17.40
N ARG A 109 -17.13 11.79 17.14
CA ARG A 109 -18.11 10.78 17.51
C ARG A 109 -17.46 9.77 18.45
N LEU A 110 -18.10 9.57 19.59
CA LEU A 110 -17.80 8.48 20.51
C LEU A 110 -18.77 7.33 20.24
N ALA A 111 -18.23 6.15 19.92
CA ALA A 111 -19.02 4.95 19.69
C ALA A 111 -18.53 3.81 20.60
N ALA A 112 -19.43 2.89 20.92
CA ALA A 112 -19.11 1.61 21.55
C ALA A 112 -19.06 0.54 20.46
N PRO A 113 -17.89 0.26 19.86
CA PRO A 113 -17.81 -0.79 18.84
C PRO A 113 -18.06 -2.16 19.49
N GLU A 114 -18.71 -3.06 18.76
CA GLU A 114 -18.63 -4.47 19.12
C GLU A 114 -17.15 -4.89 19.02
N PRO A 115 -16.53 -5.46 20.07
CA PRO A 115 -15.28 -6.20 19.95
C PRO A 115 -15.49 -7.24 18.86
N ALA A 116 -14.76 -7.09 17.76
CA ALA A 116 -14.67 -8.10 16.73
C ALA A 116 -14.05 -9.36 17.35
N PHE A 117 -14.89 -10.20 17.95
CA PHE A 117 -14.52 -11.56 18.31
C PHE A 117 -14.36 -12.29 16.99
N ARG A 118 -13.12 -12.54 16.56
CA ARG A 118 -12.89 -13.58 15.55
C ARG A 118 -13.23 -14.90 16.24
N GLU A 119 -14.43 -15.42 15.97
CA GLU A 119 -14.74 -16.84 16.18
C GLU A 119 -13.73 -17.66 15.37
N SER A 120 -12.60 -18.07 15.96
CA SER A 120 -11.89 -19.30 15.56
C SER A 120 -10.73 -19.64 16.50
N GLU A 121 -10.69 -20.92 16.89
CA GLU A 121 -9.53 -21.75 17.28
C GLU A 121 -9.27 -22.12 18.75
N LEU A 122 -9.88 -21.51 19.78
CA LEU A 122 -9.60 -21.92 21.17
C LEU A 122 -10.80 -22.40 22.01
N GLY A 123 -12.01 -22.47 21.45
CA GLY A 123 -13.17 -23.00 22.19
C GLY A 123 -13.47 -22.27 23.52
N LEU A 124 -12.99 -21.03 23.69
CA LEU A 124 -13.28 -20.22 24.86
C LEU A 124 -14.66 -19.59 24.68
N ASN A 125 -15.56 -19.92 25.62
CA ASN A 125 -16.94 -19.43 25.64
C ASN A 125 -17.02 -17.90 25.51
N ARG A 126 -17.99 -17.44 24.74
CA ARG A 126 -18.39 -16.02 24.61
C ARG A 126 -18.50 -15.36 25.98
N PRO A 127 -17.75 -14.30 26.30
CA PRO A 127 -18.15 -13.44 27.41
C PRO A 127 -19.44 -12.72 27.02
N GLN A 128 -20.54 -13.00 27.73
CA GLN A 128 -21.86 -12.38 27.53
C GLN A 128 -21.83 -10.92 27.98
N TRP A 129 -21.43 -9.98 27.11
CA TRP A 129 -21.61 -8.54 27.34
C TRP A 129 -22.43 -7.85 26.22
N ALA A 130 -22.75 -8.57 25.13
CA ALA A 130 -23.60 -8.06 24.06
C ALA A 130 -25.08 -8.10 24.45
N ARG A 131 -25.56 -7.06 25.15
CA ARG A 131 -26.95 -6.53 25.20
C ARG A 131 -27.09 -5.57 26.38
N ARG A 132 -26.47 -4.38 26.34
CA ARG A 132 -26.91 -3.26 27.20
C ARG A 132 -26.75 -1.91 26.51
N ALA A 133 -27.71 -1.03 26.79
CA ALA A 133 -27.79 0.34 26.31
C ALA A 133 -27.17 1.35 27.31
N ASP A 134 -26.46 0.88 28.33
CA ASP A 134 -25.69 1.71 29.25
C ASP A 134 -24.21 1.72 28.85
N MET A 135 -23.58 2.91 28.79
CA MET A 135 -22.12 2.99 28.59
C MET A 135 -21.31 2.51 29.82
N GLY A 136 -21.97 1.96 30.83
CA GLY A 136 -21.37 1.54 32.10
C GLY A 136 -20.52 0.27 31.98
N ASP A 137 -20.90 -0.68 31.11
CA ASP A 137 -20.27 -2.00 30.99
C ASP A 137 -19.53 -2.22 29.64
N VAL A 138 -19.27 -1.15 28.89
CA VAL A 138 -18.64 -1.29 27.57
C VAL A 138 -17.16 -1.69 27.70
N PRO A 139 -16.69 -2.74 27.00
CA PRO A 139 -15.31 -3.19 27.09
C PRO A 139 -14.30 -2.27 26.37
N MET A 140 -14.78 -1.43 25.45
CA MET A 140 -13.97 -0.43 24.74
C MET A 140 -14.84 0.67 24.16
N VAL A 141 -14.25 1.82 23.84
CA VAL A 141 -14.89 2.88 23.06
C VAL A 141 -14.01 3.32 21.90
N ARG A 142 -14.61 3.91 20.87
CA ARG A 142 -13.92 4.50 19.73
C ARG A 142 -14.23 5.98 19.65
N ALA A 143 -13.20 6.82 19.69
CA ALA A 143 -13.30 8.23 19.32
C ALA A 143 -12.90 8.38 17.85
N SER A 144 -13.70 9.12 17.07
CA SER A 144 -13.46 9.31 15.63
C SER A 144 -13.89 10.70 15.16
N TRP A 145 -13.13 11.25 14.23
CA TRP A 145 -13.41 12.52 13.55
C TRP A 145 -13.48 12.29 12.05
N LEU A 146 -14.11 13.23 11.35
CA LEU A 146 -14.09 13.25 9.90
C LEU A 146 -12.86 14.04 9.45
N TRP A 147 -11.98 13.38 8.69
CA TRP A 147 -10.81 14.00 8.08
C TRP A 147 -10.96 13.99 6.58
N THR A 148 -10.53 15.05 5.90
CA THR A 148 -10.69 15.17 4.47
C THR A 148 -9.52 15.90 3.82
N ASP A 149 -9.36 15.73 2.51
CA ASP A 149 -8.43 16.50 1.71
C ASP A 149 -9.00 17.90 1.39
N ALA A 150 -8.22 18.75 0.74
CA ALA A 150 -8.65 20.11 0.41
C ALA A 150 -9.83 20.14 -0.56
N ALA A 151 -9.91 19.17 -1.50
CA ALA A 151 -10.99 19.09 -2.47
C ALA A 151 -12.25 18.37 -1.93
N ARG A 152 -12.13 17.67 -0.79
CA ARG A 152 -13.20 16.92 -0.12
C ARG A 152 -13.68 15.69 -0.89
N GLU A 153 -12.80 15.12 -1.70
CA GLU A 153 -13.03 13.89 -2.46
C GLU A 153 -12.72 12.64 -1.61
N LEU A 154 -11.80 12.75 -0.66
CA LEU A 154 -11.41 11.69 0.25
C LEU A 154 -11.87 11.99 1.67
N LEU A 155 -12.58 11.05 2.28
CA LEU A 155 -13.12 11.17 3.63
C LEU A 155 -12.70 9.99 4.50
N PHE A 156 -12.03 10.28 5.61
CA PHE A 156 -11.70 9.32 6.64
C PHE A 156 -12.65 9.50 7.83
N GLY A 157 -13.30 8.41 8.25
CA GLY A 157 -14.27 8.43 9.33
C GLY A 157 -14.01 7.39 10.41
N ALA A 158 -15.07 6.70 10.85
CA ALA A 158 -15.03 5.78 11.98
C ALA A 158 -14.05 4.60 11.81
N ASP A 159 -13.71 4.22 10.59
CA ASP A 159 -12.72 3.16 10.32
C ASP A 159 -11.27 3.56 10.62
N TYR A 160 -11.03 4.86 10.83
CA TYR A 160 -9.72 5.43 11.12
C TYR A 160 -9.62 6.04 12.52
N GLY A 161 -10.67 5.91 13.34
CA GLY A 161 -10.69 6.41 14.72
C GLY A 161 -9.71 5.72 15.65
N CYS A 162 -9.62 6.18 16.90
CA CYS A 162 -8.80 5.56 17.95
C CYS A 162 -9.68 4.72 18.87
N ASP A 163 -9.32 3.45 19.06
CA ASP A 163 -9.95 2.57 20.05
C ASP A 163 -9.29 2.80 21.42
N VAL A 164 -10.10 2.88 22.48
CA VAL A 164 -9.67 2.89 23.89
C VAL A 164 -10.27 1.69 24.59
N GLU A 165 -9.40 0.76 25.01
CA GLU A 165 -9.75 -0.50 25.65
C GLU A 165 -9.69 -0.40 27.17
N PHE A 166 -10.73 -0.91 27.85
CA PHE A 166 -10.80 -0.95 29.31
C PHE A 166 -10.27 -2.30 29.82
N TRP A 167 -9.01 -2.33 30.26
CA TRP A 167 -8.33 -3.53 30.72
C TRP A 167 -8.65 -3.79 32.19
N THR A 168 -9.08 -5.01 32.52
CA THR A 168 -9.62 -5.36 33.84
C THR A 168 -8.57 -6.04 34.70
N SER A 169 -8.47 -5.64 35.97
CA SER A 169 -7.58 -6.35 36.92
C SER A 169 -8.08 -7.76 37.16
N THR A 170 -7.17 -8.72 37.08
CA THR A 170 -7.42 -10.14 37.38
C THR A 170 -7.33 -10.46 38.86
N GLY A 171 -6.89 -9.51 39.70
CA GLY A 171 -6.69 -9.70 41.15
C GLY A 171 -5.39 -10.41 41.53
N ASP A 172 -4.61 -10.90 40.56
CA ASP A 172 -3.31 -11.55 40.75
C ASP A 172 -2.11 -10.69 40.28
N GLY A 173 -2.34 -9.37 40.15
CA GLY A 173 -1.31 -8.42 39.72
C GLY A 173 -1.22 -8.22 38.19
N HIS A 174 -2.20 -8.70 37.43
CA HIS A 174 -2.26 -8.50 35.98
C HIS A 174 -3.50 -7.71 35.55
N LEU A 175 -3.41 -7.18 34.33
CA LEU A 175 -4.51 -6.59 33.59
C LEU A 175 -4.83 -7.48 32.38
N LEU A 176 -6.12 -7.76 32.17
CA LEU A 176 -6.65 -8.54 31.07
C LEU A 176 -7.33 -7.63 30.04
N ALA A 177 -6.97 -7.80 28.78
CA ALA A 177 -7.53 -7.09 27.65
C ALA A 177 -8.99 -7.50 27.38
N PRO A 178 -9.84 -6.58 26.88
CA PRO A 178 -11.20 -6.91 26.47
C PRO A 178 -11.28 -7.75 25.17
N ARG A 179 -10.20 -7.81 24.38
CA ARG A 179 -10.08 -8.61 23.15
C ARG A 179 -8.64 -9.03 22.91
N HIS A 180 -8.43 -9.98 22.00
CA HIS A 180 -7.10 -10.36 21.54
C HIS A 180 -6.39 -9.19 20.83
N ASN A 181 -5.07 -9.17 20.97
CA ASN A 181 -4.15 -8.32 20.22
C ASN A 181 -3.01 -9.17 19.65
N ARG A 182 -2.07 -8.56 18.93
CA ARG A 182 -1.00 -9.28 18.21
C ARG A 182 0.02 -9.96 19.12
N ILE A 183 0.13 -9.57 20.40
CA ILE A 183 1.22 -9.99 21.27
C ILE A 183 0.74 -10.73 22.52
N SER A 184 -0.02 -10.06 23.39
CA SER A 184 -0.49 -10.67 24.64
C SER A 184 -1.76 -9.97 25.14
N PRO A 185 -2.83 -10.72 25.46
CA PRO A 185 -4.01 -10.15 26.10
C PRO A 185 -3.82 -9.88 27.59
N VAL A 186 -2.64 -10.19 28.16
CA VAL A 186 -2.34 -10.00 29.59
C VAL A 186 -1.05 -9.20 29.73
N VAL A 187 -1.06 -8.19 30.59
CA VAL A 187 0.12 -7.41 31.00
C VAL A 187 0.16 -7.29 32.51
N ARG A 188 1.34 -6.99 33.06
CA ARG A 188 1.45 -6.67 34.49
C ARG A 188 0.75 -5.35 34.83
N ASP A 189 -0.02 -5.34 35.91
CA ASP A 189 -0.68 -4.13 36.42
C ASP A 189 0.35 -3.12 36.96
N ASP A 190 1.36 -3.63 37.67
CA ASP A 190 2.50 -2.85 38.20
C ASP A 190 3.64 -2.62 37.18
N GLY A 191 3.42 -3.00 35.91
CA GLY A 191 4.47 -2.96 34.89
C GLY A 191 4.98 -1.54 34.64
N ALA A 192 6.29 -1.37 34.50
CA ALA A 192 6.85 -0.06 34.15
C ALA A 192 6.39 0.43 32.77
N ARG A 193 6.29 1.75 32.58
CA ARG A 193 6.13 2.34 31.25
C ARG A 193 7.43 2.30 30.48
N VAL A 194 7.33 1.88 29.23
CA VAL A 194 8.44 1.94 28.28
C VAL A 194 7.98 2.69 27.04
N THR A 195 8.95 3.13 26.24
CA THR A 195 8.67 3.77 24.97
C THR A 195 9.12 2.84 23.84
N ALA A 196 8.28 2.63 22.84
CA ALA A 196 8.56 1.76 21.70
C ALA A 196 8.33 2.48 20.36
N PRO A 197 9.00 2.07 19.26
CA PRO A 197 8.73 2.64 17.94
C PRO A 197 7.26 2.45 17.50
N GLY A 198 6.62 3.49 16.96
CA GLY A 198 5.22 3.42 16.51
C GLY A 198 4.94 2.34 15.46
N ARG A 199 5.94 1.97 14.64
CA ARG A 199 5.85 0.87 13.66
C ARG A 199 5.46 -0.49 14.24
N LEU A 200 5.61 -0.70 15.55
CA LEU A 200 5.17 -1.94 16.21
C LEU A 200 3.64 -1.99 16.42
N PHE A 201 2.94 -0.88 16.18
CA PHE A 201 1.51 -0.71 16.49
C PHE A 201 0.63 -0.58 15.24
N THR A 202 1.23 -0.49 14.05
CA THR A 202 0.53 -0.59 12.77
C THR A 202 1.49 -1.04 11.67
N ALA A 203 1.04 -1.98 10.84
CA ALA A 203 1.82 -2.45 9.70
C ALA A 203 1.91 -1.43 8.55
N LEU A 204 1.05 -0.40 8.55
CA LEU A 204 1.21 0.75 7.63
C LEU A 204 2.56 1.42 7.82
N ALA A 205 3.10 1.39 9.04
CA ALA A 205 4.36 2.02 9.38
C ALA A 205 5.58 1.09 9.32
N ALA A 206 5.48 -0.06 8.65
CA ALA A 206 6.57 -1.03 8.60
C ALA A 206 7.82 -0.53 7.83
N GLY A 207 7.67 0.46 6.96
CA GLY A 207 8.76 0.98 6.12
C GLY A 207 9.67 2.00 6.80
N PRO A 208 10.88 2.22 6.26
CA PRO A 208 11.86 3.16 6.83
C PRO A 208 11.43 4.63 6.77
N ARG A 209 10.45 4.97 5.92
CA ARG A 209 9.91 6.33 5.76
C ARG A 209 8.69 6.62 6.60
N ALA A 210 8.17 5.64 7.32
CA ALA A 210 6.88 5.77 7.99
C ALA A 210 6.82 6.80 9.13
N GLY A 211 7.95 7.39 9.54
CA GLY A 211 8.01 8.63 10.33
C GLY A 211 7.27 8.66 11.67
N LEU A 212 6.71 7.53 12.13
CA LEU A 212 5.86 7.53 13.33
C LEU A 212 6.70 7.83 14.58
N PRO A 213 6.19 8.68 15.49
CA PRO A 213 6.83 8.93 16.76
C PRO A 213 6.89 7.64 17.58
N ARG A 214 7.76 7.67 18.60
CA ARG A 214 7.74 6.59 19.59
C ARG A 214 6.53 6.77 20.50
N VAL A 215 5.92 5.66 20.91
CA VAL A 215 4.70 5.64 21.72
C VAL A 215 4.97 5.06 23.12
N SER A 216 4.22 5.53 24.11
CA SER A 216 4.23 4.96 25.47
C SER A 216 3.47 3.64 25.50
N THR A 217 4.10 2.58 26.00
CA THR A 217 3.55 1.22 26.00
C THR A 217 4.08 0.40 27.19
N ARG A 218 3.87 -0.92 27.17
CA ARG A 218 4.35 -1.90 28.14
C ARG A 218 5.54 -2.71 27.57
N PRO A 219 6.45 -3.23 28.42
CA PRO A 219 7.59 -4.05 27.98
C PRO A 219 7.22 -5.21 27.06
N GLU A 220 6.06 -5.82 27.32
CA GLU A 220 5.47 -6.91 26.54
C GLU A 220 5.27 -6.52 25.07
N PHE A 221 4.96 -5.25 24.78
CA PHE A 221 4.70 -4.74 23.43
C PHE A 221 5.87 -3.95 22.82
N ALA A 222 6.99 -3.85 23.55
CA ALA A 222 8.15 -3.09 23.09
C ALA A 222 9.11 -3.90 22.19
N ARG A 223 8.74 -5.14 21.86
CA ARG A 223 9.50 -6.04 20.99
C ARG A 223 8.66 -6.37 19.75
N PRO A 224 9.31 -6.55 18.59
CA PRO A 224 8.61 -6.99 17.39
C PRO A 224 8.01 -8.39 17.60
N GLY A 225 6.74 -8.55 17.20
CA GLY A 225 6.10 -9.87 17.10
C GLY A 225 6.55 -10.64 15.87
N LEU A 226 6.23 -11.93 15.81
CA LEU A 226 6.51 -12.78 14.64
C LEU A 226 5.80 -12.29 13.37
N ASP A 227 4.73 -11.53 13.51
CA ASP A 227 3.91 -11.01 12.43
C ASP A 227 4.45 -9.72 11.80
N LEU A 228 5.56 -9.17 12.31
CA LEU A 228 6.18 -7.98 11.74
C LEU A 228 7.04 -8.34 10.53
N VAL A 229 6.77 -7.71 9.39
CA VAL A 229 7.68 -7.67 8.24
C VAL A 229 8.69 -6.54 8.49
N ASP A 230 9.96 -6.87 8.72
CA ASP A 230 11.01 -5.92 9.11
C ASP A 230 12.14 -5.76 8.09
N PHE A 231 12.08 -6.48 6.97
CA PHE A 231 12.98 -6.32 5.83
C PHE A 231 12.46 -5.26 4.84
N PRO A 232 13.35 -4.63 4.05
CA PRO A 232 12.94 -3.61 3.08
C PRO A 232 12.18 -4.21 1.91
N ILE A 233 11.12 -3.53 1.48
CA ILE A 233 10.38 -3.84 0.25
C ILE A 233 10.42 -2.62 -0.67
N ASP A 234 10.95 -2.81 -1.87
CA ASP A 234 10.94 -1.81 -2.94
C ASP A 234 9.81 -2.05 -3.93
N VAL A 235 9.58 -1.08 -4.80
CA VAL A 235 8.66 -1.19 -5.94
C VAL A 235 9.41 -0.89 -7.22
N VAL A 236 9.18 -1.70 -8.25
CA VAL A 236 9.68 -1.48 -9.61
C VAL A 236 8.48 -1.27 -10.52
N TYR A 237 8.41 -0.11 -11.15
CA TYR A 237 7.45 0.19 -12.21
C TYR A 237 8.12 0.06 -13.57
N THR A 238 7.42 -0.51 -14.56
CA THR A 238 7.75 -0.30 -15.96
C THR A 238 6.74 0.63 -16.59
N TRP A 239 7.22 1.62 -17.35
CA TRP A 239 6.36 2.59 -18.02
C TRP A 239 6.98 3.09 -19.32
N VAL A 240 6.12 3.42 -20.27
CA VAL A 240 6.49 4.08 -21.51
C VAL A 240 5.43 5.11 -21.89
N ASP A 241 5.87 6.30 -22.32
CA ASP A 241 5.03 7.27 -23.00
C ASP A 241 4.86 6.84 -24.47
N GLY A 242 3.67 6.32 -24.79
CA GLY A 242 3.34 5.92 -26.15
C GLY A 242 3.18 7.11 -27.12
N ALA A 243 3.06 8.35 -26.61
CA ALA A 243 2.98 9.56 -27.43
C ALA A 243 4.35 10.18 -27.74
N ASP A 244 5.44 9.65 -27.17
CA ASP A 244 6.80 10.15 -27.43
C ASP A 244 7.24 9.86 -28.88
N HIS A 245 7.38 10.92 -29.68
CA HIS A 245 7.82 10.82 -31.07
C HIS A 245 9.22 10.22 -31.24
N ALA A 246 10.15 10.45 -30.29
CA ALA A 246 11.48 9.85 -30.37
C ALA A 246 11.42 8.34 -30.14
N TRP A 247 10.61 7.90 -29.19
CA TRP A 247 10.32 6.50 -28.95
C TRP A 247 9.64 5.82 -30.15
N LEU A 248 8.57 6.43 -30.68
CA LEU A 248 7.84 5.91 -31.84
C LEU A 248 8.72 5.75 -33.08
N ARG A 249 9.67 6.69 -33.31
CA ARG A 249 10.65 6.56 -34.40
C ARG A 249 11.58 5.36 -34.20
N ARG A 250 12.20 5.22 -33.02
CA ARG A 250 13.07 4.08 -32.71
C ARG A 250 12.32 2.75 -32.84
N ARG A 251 11.07 2.72 -32.40
CA ARG A 251 10.19 1.54 -32.53
C ARG A 251 9.90 1.20 -33.98
N ALA A 252 9.53 2.18 -34.79
CA ALA A 252 9.25 1.97 -36.23
C ALA A 252 10.49 1.51 -37.00
N GLU A 253 11.66 2.08 -36.69
CA GLU A 253 12.95 1.66 -37.26
C GLU A 253 13.27 0.19 -36.91
N ALA A 254 13.06 -0.22 -35.66
CA ALA A 254 13.28 -1.60 -35.22
C ALA A 254 12.26 -2.59 -35.83
N ASP A 255 11.02 -2.16 -36.02
CA ASP A 255 9.95 -2.96 -36.64
C ASP A 255 10.05 -3.02 -38.18
N GLN A 256 10.96 -2.23 -38.77
CA GLN A 256 11.07 -2.01 -40.22
C GLN A 256 9.75 -1.50 -40.84
N SER A 257 8.93 -0.82 -40.04
CA SER A 257 7.64 -0.26 -40.43
C SER A 257 7.78 1.22 -40.81
N PRO A 258 7.07 1.72 -41.84
CA PRO A 258 7.14 3.13 -42.22
C PRO A 258 6.59 4.02 -41.10
N TYR A 259 7.41 4.93 -40.59
CA TYR A 259 6.98 5.97 -39.66
C TYR A 259 6.26 7.08 -40.42
N HIS A 260 4.94 7.18 -40.24
CA HIS A 260 4.14 8.30 -40.73
C HIS A 260 3.88 9.27 -39.57
N ALA A 261 4.55 10.42 -39.56
CA ALA A 261 4.39 11.44 -38.51
C ALA A 261 2.91 11.91 -38.35
N GLU A 262 2.15 11.92 -39.45
CA GLU A 262 0.72 12.25 -39.45
C GLU A 262 -0.16 11.12 -38.86
N SER A 263 0.25 9.85 -39.01
CA SER A 263 -0.44 8.70 -38.42
C SER A 263 -0.03 8.44 -36.97
N ALA A 264 1.19 8.83 -36.57
CA ALA A 264 1.63 8.86 -35.17
C ALA A 264 0.85 9.91 -34.34
N ASN A 265 0.36 10.98 -35.00
CA ASN A 265 -0.61 11.91 -34.41
C ASN A 265 -2.04 11.33 -34.34
N ALA A 266 -2.34 10.25 -35.08
CA ALA A 266 -3.67 9.63 -35.16
C ALA A 266 -3.79 8.33 -34.35
N ALA A 267 -2.68 7.60 -34.12
CA ALA A 267 -2.60 6.49 -33.19
C ALA A 267 -2.55 7.02 -31.76
N ARG A 268 -3.74 7.17 -31.18
CA ARG A 268 -4.02 7.72 -29.85
C ARG A 268 -3.47 6.85 -28.71
N PHE A 269 -2.15 6.82 -28.53
CA PHE A 269 -1.52 6.40 -27.28
C PHE A 269 -1.70 7.52 -26.25
N HIS A 270 -2.91 7.64 -25.70
CA HIS A 270 -3.18 8.64 -24.67
C HIS A 270 -2.52 8.20 -23.35
N ASP A 271 -1.49 8.91 -22.92
CA ASP A 271 -1.10 8.94 -21.50
C ASP A 271 -2.28 9.53 -20.72
N ARG A 272 -2.96 8.69 -19.92
CA ARG A 272 -4.09 9.09 -19.06
C ARG A 272 -3.60 9.40 -17.65
N GLU A 273 -2.29 9.56 -17.49
CA GLU A 273 -1.59 9.78 -16.23
C GLU A 273 -1.76 8.60 -15.26
N GLU A 274 -1.95 7.39 -15.79
CA GLU A 274 -2.12 6.13 -15.04
C GLU A 274 -1.00 5.96 -14.02
N LEU A 275 0.25 6.08 -14.48
CA LEU A 275 1.45 6.01 -13.62
C LEU A 275 1.38 7.02 -12.46
N ARG A 276 0.93 8.26 -12.71
CA ARG A 276 0.83 9.29 -11.67
C ARG A 276 -0.11 8.84 -10.57
N PHE A 277 -1.30 8.39 -10.95
CA PHE A 277 -2.30 7.93 -9.99
C PHE A 277 -1.93 6.59 -9.34
N SER A 278 -1.19 5.73 -10.04
CA SER A 278 -0.62 4.52 -9.45
C SER A 278 0.37 4.85 -8.34
N LEU A 279 1.28 5.82 -8.54
CA LEU A 279 2.17 6.31 -7.49
C LEU A 279 1.41 6.96 -6.33
N ARG A 280 0.35 7.73 -6.59
CA ARG A 280 -0.54 8.24 -5.53
C ARG A 280 -1.18 7.12 -4.73
N SER A 281 -1.67 6.07 -5.40
CA SER A 281 -2.25 4.89 -4.75
C SER A 281 -1.24 4.20 -3.83
N LEU A 282 0.01 4.07 -4.28
CA LEU A 282 1.10 3.49 -3.51
C LEU A 282 1.43 4.33 -2.29
N HIS A 283 1.56 5.64 -2.46
CA HIS A 283 1.82 6.58 -1.36
C HIS A 283 0.72 6.53 -0.30
N LEU A 284 -0.55 6.51 -0.73
CA LEU A 284 -1.70 6.50 0.16
C LEU A 284 -1.80 5.19 0.96
N ASN A 285 -1.61 4.06 0.28
CA ASN A 285 -2.07 2.76 0.79
C ASN A 285 -0.94 1.77 1.14
N ALA A 286 0.29 2.00 0.70
CA ALA A 286 1.46 1.17 1.02
C ALA A 286 2.66 2.01 1.51
N PRO A 287 2.52 2.83 2.57
CA PRO A 287 3.60 3.70 3.06
C PRO A 287 4.80 2.95 3.66
N TRP A 288 4.74 1.61 3.72
CA TRP A 288 5.84 0.75 4.11
C TRP A 288 6.87 0.50 3.00
N VAL A 289 6.59 0.91 1.76
CA VAL A 289 7.56 0.83 0.66
C VAL A 289 8.80 1.66 0.97
N ARG A 290 9.97 1.04 0.79
CA ARG A 290 11.27 1.70 1.00
C ARG A 290 11.62 2.62 -0.15
N HIS A 291 11.55 2.14 -1.40
CA HIS A 291 12.02 2.88 -2.57
C HIS A 291 11.24 2.50 -3.82
N VAL A 292 11.08 3.45 -4.75
CA VAL A 292 10.47 3.22 -6.06
C VAL A 292 11.53 3.31 -7.15
N TYR A 293 11.62 2.32 -8.02
CA TYR A 293 12.41 2.36 -9.24
C TYR A 293 11.45 2.45 -10.43
N LEU A 294 11.53 3.53 -11.19
CA LEU A 294 10.75 3.73 -12.41
C LEU A 294 11.62 3.39 -13.61
N VAL A 295 11.42 2.20 -14.17
CA VAL A 295 12.11 1.71 -15.36
C VAL A 295 11.42 2.26 -16.60
N THR A 296 12.15 3.04 -17.41
CA THR A 296 11.63 3.71 -18.61
C THR A 296 12.49 3.40 -19.85
N ASP A 297 12.05 3.84 -21.02
CA ASP A 297 12.85 3.82 -22.25
C ASP A 297 13.30 5.24 -22.62
N GLN A 298 14.32 5.75 -21.93
CA GLN A 298 14.87 7.11 -22.15
C GLN A 298 13.86 8.25 -21.89
N GLN A 299 12.82 7.97 -21.11
CA GLN A 299 11.73 8.90 -20.87
C GLN A 299 11.66 9.33 -19.40
N ARG A 300 11.10 10.52 -19.19
CA ARG A 300 10.80 11.07 -17.87
C ARG A 300 9.40 11.69 -17.91
N PRO A 301 8.44 11.23 -17.09
CA PRO A 301 7.13 11.86 -17.02
C PRO A 301 7.27 13.34 -16.66
N HIS A 302 6.56 14.21 -17.38
CA HIS A 302 6.71 15.66 -17.24
C HIS A 302 6.32 16.17 -15.84
N TRP A 303 5.37 15.51 -15.18
CA TRP A 303 4.88 15.80 -13.83
C TRP A 303 5.78 15.27 -12.71
N LEU A 304 6.69 14.33 -13.01
CA LEU A 304 7.52 13.63 -12.02
C LEU A 304 8.70 14.49 -11.58
N ASP A 305 8.84 14.69 -10.27
CA ASP A 305 10.09 15.14 -9.65
C ASP A 305 11.02 13.93 -9.44
N ALA A 306 11.90 13.71 -10.41
CA ALA A 306 12.83 12.59 -10.41
C ALA A 306 13.96 12.71 -9.38
N ASP A 307 14.12 13.89 -8.76
CA ASP A 307 15.11 14.14 -7.70
C ASP A 307 14.47 14.02 -6.30
N ALA A 308 13.15 13.82 -6.22
CA ALA A 308 12.44 13.63 -4.98
C ALA A 308 13.01 12.41 -4.20
N PRO A 309 13.17 12.50 -2.87
CA PRO A 309 13.69 11.39 -2.08
C PRO A 309 12.85 10.14 -2.31
N GLY A 310 13.52 9.11 -2.80
CA GLY A 310 12.98 7.77 -2.76
C GLY A 310 12.26 7.24 -3.96
N ILE A 311 12.46 7.91 -5.08
CA ILE A 311 12.25 7.39 -6.41
C ILE A 311 13.57 7.47 -7.17
N THR A 312 13.83 6.50 -8.06
CA THR A 312 14.94 6.55 -9.01
C THR A 312 14.38 6.23 -10.39
N VAL A 313 14.60 7.11 -11.36
CA VAL A 313 14.33 6.80 -12.77
C VAL A 313 15.50 6.01 -13.32
N VAL A 314 15.22 4.81 -13.83
CA VAL A 314 16.19 3.87 -14.39
C VAL A 314 15.89 3.72 -15.87
N ASP A 315 16.90 3.91 -16.72
CA ASP A 315 16.77 3.56 -18.13
C ASP A 315 16.91 2.05 -18.28
N HIS A 316 15.97 1.37 -18.93
CA HIS A 316 16.01 -0.08 -19.04
C HIS A 316 17.29 -0.57 -19.73
N ARG A 317 17.93 0.25 -20.57
CA ARG A 317 19.17 -0.12 -21.27
C ARG A 317 20.32 -0.38 -20.31
N ASP A 318 20.33 0.31 -19.18
CA ASP A 318 21.35 0.16 -18.13
C ASP A 318 21.24 -1.19 -17.41
N LEU A 319 20.16 -1.95 -17.64
CA LEU A 319 19.93 -3.27 -17.03
C LEU A 319 20.43 -4.44 -17.89
N PHE A 320 20.72 -4.21 -19.18
CA PHE A 320 21.18 -5.25 -20.11
C PHE A 320 22.71 -5.33 -20.11
N ASP A 321 23.26 -6.49 -19.73
CA ASP A 321 24.72 -6.74 -19.79
C ASP A 321 25.22 -6.90 -21.23
N ASP A 322 24.36 -7.38 -22.13
CA ASP A 322 24.61 -7.56 -23.56
C ASP A 322 23.92 -6.44 -24.35
N PRO A 323 24.65 -5.41 -24.82
CA PRO A 323 24.07 -4.31 -25.59
C PRO A 323 23.44 -4.75 -26.92
N ASP A 324 23.80 -5.93 -27.44
CA ASP A 324 23.23 -6.47 -28.69
C ASP A 324 21.74 -6.87 -28.53
N CYS A 325 21.24 -6.94 -27.29
CA CYS A 325 19.82 -7.11 -26.99
C CYS A 325 18.99 -5.83 -27.23
N LEU A 326 19.63 -4.69 -27.50
CA LEU A 326 18.99 -3.38 -27.63
C LEU A 326 18.98 -2.91 -29.11
N PRO A 327 18.00 -2.08 -29.53
CA PRO A 327 16.85 -1.62 -28.73
C PRO A 327 15.79 -2.72 -28.54
N THR A 328 15.09 -2.66 -27.41
CA THR A 328 13.93 -3.51 -27.15
C THR A 328 12.71 -2.70 -26.75
N PHE A 329 11.55 -3.15 -27.24
CA PHE A 329 10.22 -2.65 -26.92
C PHE A 329 9.36 -3.78 -26.32
N ASN A 330 10.00 -4.86 -25.91
CA ASN A 330 9.38 -6.06 -25.37
C ASN A 330 9.42 -6.04 -23.84
N SER A 331 8.25 -5.96 -23.21
CA SER A 331 8.18 -6.01 -21.75
C SER A 331 8.76 -7.30 -21.19
N HIS A 332 8.57 -8.46 -21.84
CA HIS A 332 9.15 -9.72 -21.38
C HIS A 332 10.69 -9.67 -21.38
N ALA A 333 11.28 -9.02 -22.38
CA ALA A 333 12.73 -8.80 -22.43
C ALA A 333 13.20 -7.92 -21.26
N ILE A 334 12.52 -6.80 -21.01
CA ILE A 334 12.86 -5.89 -19.89
C ILE A 334 12.67 -6.60 -18.53
N GLU A 335 11.59 -7.35 -18.37
CA GLU A 335 11.27 -8.13 -17.16
C GLU A 335 12.36 -9.15 -16.81
N THR A 336 13.10 -9.68 -17.81
CA THR A 336 14.24 -10.58 -17.56
C THR A 336 15.42 -9.90 -16.87
N GLN A 337 15.45 -8.57 -16.81
CA GLN A 337 16.59 -7.78 -16.33
C GLN A 337 16.33 -7.07 -14.98
N LEU A 338 15.10 -7.05 -14.48
CA LEU A 338 14.71 -6.18 -13.34
C LEU A 338 15.50 -6.45 -12.05
N HIS A 339 15.93 -7.68 -11.79
CA HIS A 339 16.72 -8.03 -10.60
C HIS A 339 18.12 -7.40 -10.58
N ARG A 340 18.56 -6.83 -11.71
CA ARG A 340 19.87 -6.19 -11.87
C ARG A 340 19.88 -4.70 -11.50
N ILE A 341 18.72 -4.12 -11.18
CA ILE A 341 18.63 -2.74 -10.72
C ILE A 341 19.54 -2.53 -9.50
N GLU A 342 20.49 -1.61 -9.59
CA GLU A 342 21.41 -1.30 -8.51
C GLU A 342 20.65 -0.75 -7.28
N GLY A 343 20.93 -1.31 -6.10
CA GLY A 343 20.29 -0.91 -4.84
C GLY A 343 18.95 -1.58 -4.55
N LEU A 344 18.37 -2.34 -5.50
CA LEU A 344 17.11 -3.06 -5.33
C LEU A 344 17.18 -4.06 -4.16
N SER A 345 16.17 -4.04 -3.30
CA SER A 345 16.05 -4.99 -2.17
C SER A 345 15.85 -6.43 -2.65
N GLU A 346 16.12 -7.38 -1.77
CA GLU A 346 15.83 -8.80 -2.03
C GLU A 346 14.34 -9.02 -2.32
N HIS A 347 13.46 -8.34 -1.58
CA HIS A 347 12.01 -8.40 -1.74
C HIS A 347 11.52 -7.13 -2.42
N PHE A 348 10.81 -7.24 -3.53
CA PHE A 348 10.25 -6.08 -4.21
C PHE A 348 8.94 -6.42 -4.91
N LEU A 349 8.11 -5.42 -5.14
CA LEU A 349 6.90 -5.56 -5.94
C LEU A 349 7.15 -5.03 -7.35
N TYR A 350 6.74 -5.78 -8.36
CA TYR A 350 6.69 -5.30 -9.73
C TYR A 350 5.28 -4.81 -10.08
N PHE A 351 5.21 -3.63 -10.67
CA PHE A 351 3.99 -2.96 -11.11
C PHE A 351 4.08 -2.60 -12.59
N ASN A 352 2.98 -2.79 -13.30
CA ASN A 352 2.67 -1.98 -14.48
C ASN A 352 2.06 -0.65 -14.03
N ASP A 353 2.04 0.33 -14.93
CA ASP A 353 1.47 1.67 -14.70
C ASP A 353 -0.05 1.68 -14.52
N ASP A 354 -0.74 0.66 -15.02
CA ASP A 354 -2.19 0.46 -14.93
C ASP A 354 -2.65 -0.28 -13.66
N MET A 355 -1.73 -0.60 -12.74
CA MET A 355 -2.02 -1.25 -11.47
C MET A 355 -2.13 -0.24 -10.33
N PHE A 356 -3.16 -0.38 -9.49
CA PHE A 356 -3.42 0.54 -8.38
C PHE A 356 -3.62 -0.21 -7.06
N VAL A 357 -3.17 0.40 -5.96
CA VAL A 357 -3.46 -0.07 -4.61
C VAL A 357 -4.78 0.56 -4.13
N GLY A 358 -5.81 -0.26 -3.93
CA GLY A 358 -7.18 0.22 -3.72
C GLY A 358 -7.49 0.66 -2.29
N LYS A 359 -6.83 0.06 -1.29
CA LYS A 359 -7.05 0.38 0.13
C LYS A 359 -5.77 0.15 0.93
N PRO A 360 -5.68 0.60 2.20
CA PRO A 360 -4.46 0.43 3.01
C PRO A 360 -4.08 -1.04 3.14
N LEU A 361 -2.85 -1.39 2.75
CA LEU A 361 -2.37 -2.77 2.70
C LEU A 361 -1.38 -3.10 3.81
N ASP A 362 -1.48 -4.31 4.34
CA ASP A 362 -0.45 -4.93 5.16
C ASP A 362 0.61 -5.55 4.23
N PRO A 363 1.92 -5.35 4.45
CA PRO A 363 2.97 -5.99 3.63
C PRO A 363 2.87 -7.52 3.62
N ARG A 364 2.21 -8.12 4.62
CA ARG A 364 1.90 -9.56 4.66
C ARG A 364 0.98 -10.06 3.58
N LEU A 365 0.29 -9.17 2.86
CA LEU A 365 -0.42 -9.54 1.63
C LEU A 365 0.56 -10.11 0.60
N PHE A 366 1.80 -9.61 0.56
CA PHE A 366 2.78 -9.93 -0.47
C PHE A 366 3.93 -10.80 0.05
N PHE A 367 4.36 -10.62 1.30
CA PHE A 367 5.47 -11.38 1.87
C PHE A 367 5.17 -11.81 3.30
N GLU A 368 5.39 -13.09 3.62
CA GLU A 368 5.39 -13.54 5.00
C GLU A 368 6.52 -12.87 5.79
N PRO A 369 6.39 -12.72 7.12
CA PRO A 369 7.48 -12.21 7.97
C PRO A 369 8.79 -12.98 7.85
N SER A 370 8.74 -14.25 7.43
CA SER A 370 9.90 -15.10 7.14
C SER A 370 10.61 -14.76 5.82
N GLY A 371 10.06 -13.87 5.00
CA GLY A 371 10.58 -13.52 3.68
C GLY A 371 10.02 -14.36 2.52
N ILE A 372 9.12 -15.32 2.79
CA ILE A 372 8.45 -16.12 1.76
C ILE A 372 7.47 -15.23 0.97
N ALA A 373 7.56 -15.25 -0.36
CA ALA A 373 6.67 -14.47 -1.22
C ALA A 373 5.27 -15.11 -1.32
N ARG A 374 4.24 -14.29 -1.53
CA ARG A 374 2.90 -14.73 -1.90
C ARG A 374 2.66 -14.47 -3.37
N PHE A 375 2.15 -15.45 -4.09
CA PHE A 375 1.71 -15.29 -5.47
C PHE A 375 0.21 -15.52 -5.58
N PHE A 376 -0.43 -14.96 -6.61
CA PHE A 376 -1.88 -14.91 -6.72
C PHE A 376 -2.35 -15.59 -8.01
N PRO A 377 -2.63 -16.90 -8.00
CA PRO A 377 -3.22 -17.58 -9.15
C PRO A 377 -4.58 -17.01 -9.50
N ALA A 378 -4.81 -16.75 -10.78
CA ALA A 378 -6.11 -16.43 -11.32
C ALA A 378 -7.01 -17.67 -11.39
N GLN A 379 -8.30 -17.44 -11.64
CA GLN A 379 -9.26 -18.49 -11.97
C GLN A 379 -9.17 -18.92 -13.45
N THR A 380 -8.45 -18.16 -14.28
CA THR A 380 -8.17 -18.49 -15.67
C THR A 380 -7.03 -19.51 -15.79
N PHE A 381 -7.15 -20.38 -16.80
CA PHE A 381 -6.25 -21.50 -17.00
C PHE A 381 -5.31 -21.26 -18.19
N ILE A 382 -4.08 -21.75 -18.07
CA ILE A 382 -3.13 -21.84 -19.18
C ILE A 382 -3.64 -22.91 -20.15
N GLY A 383 -3.69 -22.59 -21.45
CA GLY A 383 -4.05 -23.57 -22.47
C GLY A 383 -3.10 -24.78 -22.47
N MET A 384 -3.67 -25.99 -22.51
CA MET A 384 -2.88 -27.23 -22.41
C MET A 384 -2.22 -27.65 -23.74
N ASP A 385 -2.72 -27.13 -24.85
CA ASP A 385 -2.15 -27.38 -26.18
C ASP A 385 -0.71 -26.84 -26.28
N PRO A 386 0.14 -27.43 -27.14
CA PRO A 386 1.45 -26.87 -27.45
C PRO A 386 1.37 -25.41 -27.90
N VAL A 387 2.50 -24.70 -27.78
CA VAL A 387 2.62 -23.34 -28.31
C VAL A 387 2.43 -23.35 -29.83
N SER A 388 1.68 -22.39 -30.31
CA SER A 388 1.36 -22.17 -31.72
C SER A 388 1.59 -20.72 -32.10
N THR A 389 1.85 -20.45 -33.38
CA THR A 389 1.91 -19.08 -33.91
C THR A 389 0.56 -18.36 -33.86
N ALA A 390 -0.53 -19.08 -33.58
CA ALA A 390 -1.85 -18.50 -33.35
C ALA A 390 -2.07 -18.00 -31.91
N ASP A 391 -1.18 -18.35 -30.97
CA ASP A 391 -1.25 -17.86 -29.61
C ASP A 391 -0.92 -16.36 -29.57
N SER A 392 -1.61 -15.61 -28.71
CA SER A 392 -1.13 -14.28 -28.34
C SER A 392 0.21 -14.42 -27.60
N PRO A 393 1.15 -13.46 -27.74
CA PRO A 393 2.44 -13.58 -27.07
C PRO A 393 2.37 -13.81 -25.55
N PRO A 394 1.46 -13.17 -24.78
CA PRO A 394 1.31 -13.48 -23.36
C PRO A 394 0.85 -14.93 -23.10
N ASN A 395 -0.10 -15.44 -23.88
CA ASN A 395 -0.58 -16.82 -23.73
C ASN A 395 0.49 -17.84 -24.09
N ALA A 396 1.28 -17.57 -25.13
CA ALA A 396 2.42 -18.39 -25.52
C ALA A 396 3.49 -18.42 -24.42
N ALA A 397 3.78 -17.27 -23.80
CA ALA A 397 4.72 -17.18 -22.69
C ALA A 397 4.32 -18.06 -21.50
N PHE A 398 3.05 -18.05 -21.08
CA PHE A 398 2.59 -18.94 -20.01
C PHE A 398 2.74 -20.43 -20.34
N LYS A 399 2.53 -20.82 -21.60
CA LYS A 399 2.75 -22.20 -22.06
C LYS A 399 4.25 -22.56 -22.06
N ASN A 400 5.11 -21.64 -22.45
CA ASN A 400 6.57 -21.80 -22.39
C ASN A 400 7.02 -21.98 -20.93
N ASP A 401 6.57 -21.11 -20.02
CA ASP A 401 6.86 -21.22 -18.58
C ASP A 401 6.47 -22.60 -18.02
N ARG A 402 5.27 -23.08 -18.38
CA ARG A 402 4.79 -24.41 -17.98
C ARG A 402 5.75 -25.51 -18.46
N ALA A 403 6.17 -25.47 -19.72
CA ALA A 403 7.08 -26.46 -20.27
C ALA A 403 8.45 -26.44 -19.56
N LEU A 404 8.97 -25.26 -19.23
CA LEU A 404 10.23 -25.11 -18.48
C LEU A 404 10.15 -25.71 -17.09
N LEU A 405 9.05 -25.43 -16.38
CA LEU A 405 8.83 -25.94 -15.02
C LEU A 405 8.54 -27.45 -15.00
N GLU A 406 7.81 -27.97 -15.98
CA GLU A 406 7.62 -29.41 -16.17
C GLU A 406 8.96 -30.12 -16.39
N ARG A 407 9.84 -29.54 -17.22
CA ARG A 407 11.19 -30.05 -17.47
C ARG A 407 12.05 -30.06 -16.20
N ALA A 408 12.00 -28.99 -15.41
CA ALA A 408 12.85 -28.84 -14.22
C ALA A 408 12.35 -29.65 -13.01
N PHE A 409 11.03 -29.74 -12.80
CA PHE A 409 10.46 -30.28 -11.56
C PHE A 409 9.59 -31.53 -11.75
N GLY A 410 9.29 -31.93 -13.00
CA GLY A 410 8.35 -33.02 -13.28
C GLY A 410 6.92 -32.72 -12.83
N ARG A 411 6.58 -31.44 -12.62
CA ARG A 411 5.27 -30.96 -12.16
C ARG A 411 4.75 -29.88 -13.08
N THR A 412 3.45 -29.91 -13.35
CA THR A 412 2.78 -28.95 -14.23
C THR A 412 2.19 -27.78 -13.45
N ILE A 413 1.99 -26.67 -14.16
CA ILE A 413 1.23 -25.50 -13.72
C ILE A 413 0.07 -25.32 -14.70
N SER A 414 -1.08 -24.84 -14.21
CA SER A 414 -2.30 -24.76 -15.02
C SER A 414 -3.05 -23.45 -14.89
N ARG A 415 -2.66 -22.56 -13.97
CA ARG A 415 -3.35 -21.29 -13.72
C ARG A 415 -2.49 -20.13 -14.19
N MET A 416 -3.13 -19.09 -14.71
CA MET A 416 -2.47 -17.81 -14.95
C MET A 416 -2.28 -17.08 -13.61
N MET A 417 -1.54 -15.96 -13.61
CA MET A 417 -1.47 -15.06 -12.46
C MET A 417 -2.52 -13.95 -12.57
N LYS A 418 -3.06 -13.51 -11.43
CA LYS A 418 -3.87 -12.29 -11.37
C LYS A 418 -3.03 -11.09 -11.79
N HIS A 419 -3.66 -10.08 -12.39
CA HIS A 419 -3.00 -8.83 -12.74
C HIS A 419 -3.04 -7.86 -11.57
N VAL A 420 -2.13 -8.12 -10.63
CA VAL A 420 -1.95 -7.38 -9.37
C VAL A 420 -0.45 -7.14 -9.18
N PRO A 421 -0.03 -6.24 -8.28
CA PRO A 421 1.36 -6.09 -7.91
C PRO A 421 2.03 -7.43 -7.62
N TYR A 422 3.12 -7.72 -8.31
CA TYR A 422 3.77 -9.04 -8.30
C TYR A 422 4.90 -9.09 -7.26
N PRO A 423 4.82 -9.95 -6.23
CA PRO A 423 5.88 -10.06 -5.22
C PRO A 423 7.05 -10.88 -5.74
N LEU A 424 8.14 -10.21 -6.08
CA LEU A 424 9.33 -10.82 -6.65
C LEU A 424 10.48 -10.87 -5.64
N GLN A 425 11.36 -11.84 -5.85
CA GLN A 425 12.58 -12.04 -5.07
C GLN A 425 13.78 -11.95 -6.00
N ARG A 426 14.71 -11.03 -5.69
CA ARG A 426 15.89 -10.75 -6.52
C ARG A 426 16.76 -12.00 -6.71
N SER A 427 16.99 -12.76 -5.62
CA SER A 427 17.77 -14.00 -5.68
C SER A 427 17.10 -15.10 -6.51
N VAL A 428 15.75 -15.18 -6.49
CA VAL A 428 15.03 -16.17 -7.29
C VAL A 428 15.08 -15.83 -8.77
N LEU A 429 14.94 -14.55 -9.15
CA LEU A 429 15.09 -14.13 -10.54
C LEU A 429 16.48 -14.45 -11.09
N ALA A 430 17.54 -14.19 -10.30
CA ALA A 430 18.90 -14.56 -10.68
C ALA A 430 19.10 -16.08 -10.84
N GLU A 431 18.41 -16.89 -10.03
CA GLU A 431 18.44 -18.35 -10.15
C GLU A 431 17.68 -18.84 -11.39
N VAL A 432 16.50 -18.26 -11.66
CA VAL A 432 15.69 -18.52 -12.86
C VAL A 432 16.47 -18.18 -14.13
N GLU A 433 17.16 -17.04 -14.15
CA GLU A 433 18.07 -16.64 -15.23
C GLU A 433 19.16 -17.67 -15.48
N LYS A 434 19.77 -18.21 -14.42
CA LYS A 434 20.81 -19.23 -14.55
C LYS A 434 20.26 -20.56 -15.05
N GLU A 435 19.16 -21.02 -14.46
CA GLU A 435 18.55 -22.33 -14.75
C GLU A 435 17.98 -22.40 -16.17
N PHE A 436 17.34 -21.33 -16.62
CA PHE A 436 16.68 -21.24 -17.92
C PHE A 436 17.38 -20.24 -18.86
N SER A 437 18.71 -20.18 -18.77
CA SER A 437 19.54 -19.17 -19.46
C SER A 437 19.32 -19.10 -20.97
N GLU A 438 19.15 -20.22 -21.66
CA GLU A 438 18.86 -20.24 -23.10
C GLU A 438 17.53 -19.52 -23.42
N ASP A 439 16.49 -19.82 -22.64
CA ASP A 439 15.14 -19.30 -22.83
C ASP A 439 15.04 -17.81 -22.46
N LEU A 440 15.72 -17.40 -21.37
CA LEU A 440 15.76 -16.00 -20.96
C LEU A 440 16.66 -15.15 -21.87
N THR A 441 17.80 -15.68 -22.35
CA THR A 441 18.63 -14.98 -23.33
C THR A 441 17.90 -14.79 -24.65
N ARG A 442 17.16 -15.81 -25.11
CA ARG A 442 16.31 -15.69 -26.31
C ARG A 442 15.25 -14.61 -26.13
N THR A 443 14.55 -14.61 -25.00
CA THR A 443 13.54 -13.60 -24.67
C THR A 443 14.15 -12.19 -24.59
N ALA A 444 15.31 -12.05 -23.95
CA ALA A 444 16.02 -10.77 -23.80
C ALA A 444 16.44 -10.16 -25.15
N ARG A 445 16.77 -11.00 -26.15
CA ARG A 445 17.15 -10.60 -27.51
C ARG A 445 15.96 -10.25 -28.41
N SER A 446 14.73 -10.53 -27.99
CA SER A 446 13.53 -10.21 -28.76
C SER A 446 13.18 -8.72 -28.61
N SER A 447 13.40 -7.92 -29.66
CA SER A 447 13.00 -6.50 -29.67
C SER A 447 11.49 -6.28 -29.54
N PHE A 448 10.67 -7.27 -29.95
CA PHE A 448 9.21 -7.27 -29.84
C PHE A 448 8.72 -8.58 -29.25
N ARG A 449 7.55 -8.55 -28.60
CA ARG A 449 6.92 -9.75 -28.02
C ARG A 449 6.82 -10.87 -29.05
N ASN A 450 7.30 -12.05 -28.69
CA ASN A 450 7.36 -13.23 -29.53
C ASN A 450 6.69 -14.43 -28.85
N VAL A 451 6.14 -15.36 -29.65
CA VAL A 451 5.53 -16.59 -29.12
C VAL A 451 6.54 -17.53 -28.43
N THR A 452 7.84 -17.29 -28.60
CA THR A 452 8.91 -18.05 -27.92
C THR A 452 9.41 -17.39 -26.63
N ASP A 453 8.84 -16.24 -26.26
CA ASP A 453 9.17 -15.52 -25.03
C ASP A 453 8.73 -16.30 -23.78
N VAL A 454 9.33 -15.94 -22.65
CA VAL A 454 9.00 -16.43 -21.31
C VAL A 454 8.43 -15.27 -20.50
N SER A 455 7.42 -15.54 -19.67
CA SER A 455 6.90 -14.53 -18.73
C SER A 455 7.70 -14.65 -17.43
N THR A 456 8.81 -13.92 -17.34
CA THR A 456 9.76 -14.04 -16.21
C THR A 456 9.08 -13.84 -14.84
N VAL A 457 8.10 -12.95 -14.77
CA VAL A 457 7.27 -12.71 -13.57
C VAL A 457 6.50 -13.98 -13.17
N THR A 458 5.81 -14.63 -14.12
CA THR A 458 5.03 -15.84 -13.86
C THR A 458 5.94 -17.04 -13.56
N LEU A 459 7.01 -17.19 -14.34
CA LEU A 459 8.02 -18.23 -14.15
C LEU A 459 8.64 -18.14 -12.75
N GLN A 460 9.01 -16.95 -12.28
CA GLN A 460 9.54 -16.72 -10.94
C GLN A 460 8.59 -17.23 -9.85
N HIS A 461 7.31 -16.85 -9.90
CA HIS A 461 6.37 -17.20 -8.85
C HIS A 461 6.22 -18.72 -8.68
N TYR A 462 6.08 -19.43 -9.80
CA TYR A 462 5.97 -20.88 -9.77
C TYR A 462 7.28 -21.58 -9.43
N TYR A 463 8.41 -21.09 -9.93
CA TYR A 463 9.73 -21.58 -9.55
C TYR A 463 9.99 -21.42 -8.04
N ALA A 464 9.66 -20.26 -7.48
CA ALA A 464 9.74 -20.00 -6.05
C ALA A 464 8.81 -20.95 -5.27
N SER A 465 7.61 -21.23 -5.78
CA SER A 465 6.70 -22.18 -5.15
C SER A 465 7.25 -23.61 -5.13
N PHE A 466 7.78 -24.10 -6.26
CA PHE A 466 8.36 -25.44 -6.33
C PHE A 466 9.62 -25.59 -5.46
N THR A 467 10.33 -24.49 -5.21
CA THR A 467 11.52 -24.47 -4.35
C THR A 467 11.23 -24.06 -2.90
N GLY A 468 9.96 -23.92 -2.50
CA GLY A 468 9.55 -23.62 -1.11
C GLY A 468 9.79 -22.18 -0.65
N ARG A 469 9.99 -21.24 -1.59
CA ARG A 469 10.25 -19.81 -1.35
C ARG A 469 9.04 -18.91 -1.63
N ALA A 470 7.96 -19.48 -2.17
CA ALA A 470 6.68 -18.81 -2.32
C ALA A 470 5.49 -19.72 -1.99
N VAL A 471 4.39 -19.11 -1.54
CA VAL A 471 3.11 -19.78 -1.25
C VAL A 471 1.97 -19.07 -1.98
N ALA A 472 0.91 -19.80 -2.32
CA ALA A 472 -0.27 -19.19 -2.89
C ALA A 472 -0.96 -18.30 -1.86
N GLY A 473 -1.34 -17.09 -2.25
CA GLY A 473 -2.13 -16.15 -1.47
C GLY A 473 -3.46 -15.84 -2.15
N GLU A 474 -4.27 -15.04 -1.46
CA GLU A 474 -5.51 -14.47 -2.00
C GLU A 474 -5.45 -12.95 -1.88
N ALA A 475 -5.91 -12.27 -2.93
CA ALA A 475 -6.11 -10.83 -2.95
C ALA A 475 -7.50 -10.53 -3.52
N GLN A 476 -8.18 -9.56 -2.91
CA GLN A 476 -9.44 -8.99 -3.40
C GLN A 476 -9.12 -7.96 -4.49
N ASP A 477 -9.04 -8.43 -5.73
CA ASP A 477 -8.73 -7.61 -6.89
C ASP A 477 -9.98 -7.19 -7.68
N ALA A 478 -9.78 -6.23 -8.59
CA ALA A 478 -10.69 -5.97 -9.70
C ALA A 478 -9.88 -5.75 -10.98
N TYR A 479 -10.39 -6.30 -12.08
CA TYR A 479 -9.83 -6.14 -13.41
C TYR A 479 -10.88 -5.44 -14.27
N VAL A 480 -10.58 -4.23 -14.73
CA VAL A 480 -11.50 -3.40 -15.50
C VAL A 480 -10.88 -3.12 -16.87
N GLU A 481 -11.63 -3.36 -17.93
CA GLU A 481 -11.22 -3.00 -19.29
C GLU A 481 -12.08 -1.84 -19.77
N LEU A 482 -11.48 -0.79 -20.33
CA LEU A 482 -12.21 0.39 -20.82
C LEU A 482 -13.15 0.07 -22.00
N GLY A 483 -12.92 -1.04 -22.70
CA GLY A 483 -13.81 -1.57 -23.73
C GLY A 483 -15.10 -2.21 -23.21
N MET A 484 -15.22 -2.47 -21.90
CA MET A 484 -16.42 -3.09 -21.33
C MET A 484 -17.64 -2.17 -21.43
N PRO A 485 -18.82 -2.68 -21.87
CA PRO A 485 -20.05 -1.89 -21.94
C PRO A 485 -20.48 -1.30 -20.59
N ASP A 486 -20.20 -1.99 -19.48
CA ASP A 486 -20.56 -1.66 -18.10
C ASP A 486 -19.42 -0.97 -17.31
N VAL A 487 -18.37 -0.48 -17.98
CA VAL A 487 -17.19 0.13 -17.32
C VAL A 487 -17.55 1.27 -16.36
N ALA A 488 -18.56 2.09 -16.69
CA ALA A 488 -18.99 3.21 -15.83
C ALA A 488 -19.53 2.71 -14.47
N GLU A 489 -20.39 1.69 -14.48
CA GLU A 489 -20.94 1.07 -13.27
C GLU A 489 -19.82 0.42 -12.44
N ARG A 490 -18.86 -0.24 -13.10
CA ARG A 490 -17.71 -0.86 -12.41
C ARG A 490 -16.85 0.18 -11.69
N LEU A 491 -16.53 1.29 -12.35
CA LEU A 491 -15.74 2.37 -11.75
C LEU A 491 -16.50 3.05 -10.61
N GLU A 492 -17.81 3.30 -10.75
CA GLU A 492 -18.65 3.85 -9.68
C GLU A 492 -18.69 2.90 -8.47
N LEU A 493 -18.87 1.61 -8.70
CA LEU A 493 -18.88 0.59 -7.64
C LEU A 493 -17.53 0.51 -6.91
N LEU A 494 -16.42 0.61 -7.65
CA LEU A 494 -15.08 0.66 -7.06
C LEU A 494 -14.92 1.89 -6.17
N LEU A 495 -15.37 3.06 -6.64
CA LEU A 495 -15.27 4.34 -5.93
C LEU A 495 -16.15 4.37 -4.67
N GLU A 496 -17.35 3.80 -4.73
CA GLU A 496 -18.28 3.71 -3.61
C GLU A 496 -17.75 2.76 -2.53
N ARG A 497 -17.28 1.57 -2.92
CA ARG A 497 -16.91 0.53 -1.96
C ARG A 497 -15.51 0.67 -1.39
N ARG A 498 -14.54 1.09 -2.21
CA ARG A 498 -13.11 1.17 -1.85
C ARG A 498 -12.61 -0.06 -1.07
N ASP A 499 -13.10 -1.23 -1.45
CA ASP A 499 -12.95 -2.48 -0.71
C ASP A 499 -11.89 -3.43 -1.32
N ARG A 500 -11.38 -3.10 -2.51
CA ARG A 500 -10.36 -3.88 -3.21
C ARG A 500 -8.99 -3.66 -2.61
N ASP A 501 -8.23 -4.74 -2.45
CA ASP A 501 -6.80 -4.66 -2.12
C ASP A 501 -6.05 -3.94 -3.24
N THR A 502 -6.33 -4.34 -4.49
CA THR A 502 -5.71 -3.79 -5.69
C THR A 502 -6.71 -3.81 -6.85
N PHE A 503 -6.49 -3.01 -7.87
CA PHE A 503 -7.25 -3.10 -9.11
C PHE A 503 -6.40 -2.66 -10.29
N CYS A 504 -6.76 -3.07 -11.49
CA CYS A 504 -6.17 -2.58 -12.72
C CYS A 504 -7.24 -2.09 -13.71
N ILE A 505 -6.86 -1.10 -14.51
CA ILE A 505 -7.71 -0.49 -15.52
C ILE A 505 -6.92 -0.48 -16.84
N ASN A 506 -7.22 -1.40 -17.74
CA ASN A 506 -6.57 -1.48 -19.04
C ASN A 506 -7.44 -0.86 -20.15
N ASP A 507 -6.86 -0.67 -21.33
CA ASP A 507 -7.54 -0.17 -22.53
C ASP A 507 -7.96 -1.26 -23.52
N ALA A 508 -7.99 -2.53 -23.09
CA ALA A 508 -8.32 -3.65 -23.95
C ALA A 508 -9.73 -3.51 -24.55
N GLY A 509 -9.82 -3.74 -25.86
CA GLY A 509 -11.09 -3.70 -26.59
C GLY A 509 -11.76 -2.32 -26.68
N LEU A 510 -11.05 -1.24 -26.36
CA LEU A 510 -11.57 0.13 -26.42
C LEU A 510 -11.81 0.59 -27.88
N PRO A 511 -13.05 0.90 -28.27
CA PRO A 511 -13.34 1.46 -29.60
C PRO A 511 -12.75 2.87 -29.76
N GLU A 512 -12.17 3.17 -30.93
CA GLU A 512 -11.51 4.46 -31.21
C GLU A 512 -12.44 5.67 -31.05
N ASP A 513 -13.72 5.52 -31.39
CA ASP A 513 -14.75 6.55 -31.27
C ASP A 513 -15.13 6.86 -29.81
N LEU A 514 -14.87 5.93 -28.89
CA LEU A 514 -15.12 6.10 -27.45
C LEU A 514 -13.86 6.45 -26.65
N ALA A 515 -12.69 6.50 -27.28
CA ALA A 515 -11.41 6.64 -26.59
C ALA A 515 -11.34 7.91 -25.71
N ASP A 516 -11.77 9.06 -26.23
CA ASP A 516 -11.73 10.34 -25.50
C ASP A 516 -12.70 10.32 -24.29
N GLU A 517 -13.91 9.80 -24.48
CA GLU A 517 -14.93 9.70 -23.43
C GLU A 517 -14.46 8.79 -22.29
N ARG A 518 -13.96 7.60 -22.63
CA ARG A 518 -13.48 6.60 -21.66
C ARG A 518 -12.24 7.09 -20.92
N SER A 519 -11.35 7.80 -21.60
CA SER A 519 -10.17 8.41 -20.97
C SER A 519 -10.56 9.50 -19.97
N ALA A 520 -11.52 10.37 -20.32
CA ALA A 520 -12.02 11.39 -19.41
C ALA A 520 -12.76 10.77 -18.20
N MET A 521 -13.50 9.68 -18.42
CA MET A 521 -14.17 8.93 -17.35
C MET A 521 -13.17 8.32 -16.36
N MET A 522 -12.15 7.63 -16.88
CA MET A 522 -11.08 7.04 -16.08
C MET A 522 -10.34 8.11 -15.27
N ARG A 523 -9.99 9.24 -15.89
CA ARG A 523 -9.32 10.35 -15.20
C ARG A 523 -10.14 10.87 -14.03
N ARG A 524 -11.43 11.16 -14.22
CA ARG A 524 -12.32 11.60 -13.12
C ARG A 524 -12.40 10.58 -12.00
N PHE A 525 -12.50 9.30 -12.34
CA PHE A 525 -12.47 8.23 -11.35
C PHE A 525 -11.17 8.26 -10.55
N LEU A 526 -10.00 8.35 -11.20
CA LEU A 526 -8.70 8.35 -10.53
C LEU A 526 -8.47 9.62 -9.69
N GLU A 527 -8.95 10.79 -10.15
CA GLU A 527 -8.92 12.04 -9.39
C GLU A 527 -9.73 11.94 -8.09
N SER A 528 -10.93 11.37 -8.14
CA SER A 528 -11.73 11.11 -6.94
C SER A 528 -11.16 9.98 -6.08
N TYR A 529 -10.58 8.93 -6.69
CA TYR A 529 -10.06 7.79 -5.95
C TYR A 529 -8.75 8.13 -5.22
N PHE A 530 -7.85 8.86 -5.88
CA PHE A 530 -6.53 9.23 -5.40
C PHE A 530 -6.29 10.76 -5.50
N PRO A 531 -7.04 11.57 -4.74
CA PRO A 531 -6.96 13.03 -4.83
C PRO A 531 -5.66 13.59 -4.24
N VAL A 532 -5.02 12.85 -3.35
CA VAL A 532 -3.80 13.29 -2.63
C VAL A 532 -2.57 13.08 -3.51
N PRO A 533 -1.82 14.15 -3.86
CA PRO A 533 -0.58 14.01 -4.62
C PRO A 533 0.45 13.16 -3.88
N SER A 534 1.25 12.41 -4.63
CA SER A 534 2.40 11.69 -4.10
C SER A 534 3.58 12.65 -3.89
N PRO A 535 4.52 12.33 -2.99
CA PRO A 535 5.70 13.17 -2.74
C PRO A 535 6.68 13.24 -3.93
N TRP A 536 6.41 12.50 -5.00
CA TRP A 536 7.23 12.45 -6.22
C TRP A 536 6.66 13.34 -7.34
N GLU A 537 5.56 14.05 -7.09
CA GLU A 537 5.01 15.01 -8.05
C GLU A 537 5.66 16.37 -7.89
N LYS A 538 5.99 17.02 -9.02
CA LYS A 538 6.44 18.41 -9.00
C LYS A 538 5.35 19.28 -8.37
N ALA A 539 5.76 20.21 -7.50
CA ALA A 539 4.87 21.26 -7.05
C ALA A 539 4.31 21.98 -8.27
N MET A 540 2.98 22.00 -8.42
CA MET A 540 2.34 22.79 -9.46
C MET A 540 2.74 24.25 -9.22
N ALA A 541 3.45 24.85 -10.18
CA ALA A 541 3.69 26.29 -10.15
C ALA A 541 2.32 26.96 -10.24
N LEU A 542 1.89 27.59 -9.13
CA LEU A 542 0.66 28.38 -9.03
C LEU A 542 0.68 29.57 -9.98
#